data_AF-A0A0F9M4T8-F1
#
_entry.id   AF-A0A0F9M4T8-F1
#
_cell.length_a   1.000
_cell.length_b   1.000
_cell.length_c   1.000
_cell.angle_alpha   90.00
_cell.angle_beta   90.00
_cell.angle_gamma   90.00
#
_symmetry.space_group_name_H-M   'P 1'
#
loop_
_entity.id
_entity.type
_entity.pdbx_description
1 polymer ?
#
loop_
_entity_poly.entity_id
_entity_poly.type
_entity_poly.pdbx_seq_one_letter_code
_entity_poly.pdbx_strand_id
1 'polypeptide(L)'
;MTIIRWILSLIYILLFTYALTAVLQPGDELALGVIAGTVLSLVLSYAPGVAKVYEGLSKEVKQAVNISLMALVAATIFVLSCANQLDVGVFCTLSGALDLLLLVLYGLIATQGIYGANNYLAERLRKRFAA
;
A
#
# COMPACT_ATOMS: atom_id res chain seq x y z
N MET A 1 -17.37 -2.80 -18.72
CA MET A 1 -17.25 -2.58 -17.25
C MET A 1 -15.88 -2.92 -16.65
N THR A 2 -14.97 -3.59 -17.36
CA THR A 2 -13.61 -3.92 -16.88
C THR A 2 -12.66 -2.71 -16.90
N ILE A 3 -12.71 -1.88 -17.95
CA ILE A 3 -11.83 -0.70 -18.11
C ILE A 3 -12.03 0.34 -17.00
N ILE A 4 -13.28 0.63 -16.63
CA ILE A 4 -13.60 1.57 -15.54
C ILE A 4 -13.02 1.11 -14.20
N ARG A 5 -12.97 -0.21 -13.93
CA ARG A 5 -12.39 -0.75 -12.69
C ARG A 5 -10.88 -0.56 -12.64
N TRP A 6 -10.19 -0.75 -13.76
CA TRP A 6 -8.74 -0.51 -13.85
C TRP A 6 -8.40 0.97 -13.74
N ILE A 7 -9.20 1.84 -14.36
CA ILE A 7 -9.05 3.30 -14.24
C ILE A 7 -9.24 3.75 -12.80
N LEU A 8 -10.29 3.27 -12.11
CA LEU A 8 -10.51 3.58 -10.70
C LEU A 8 -9.38 3.05 -9.81
N SER A 9 -8.87 1.85 -10.08
CA SER A 9 -7.73 1.30 -9.34
C SER A 9 -6.47 2.14 -9.54
N LEU A 10 -6.18 2.57 -10.77
CA LEU A 10 -5.06 3.47 -11.08
C LEU A 10 -5.22 4.83 -10.40
N ILE A 11 -6.43 5.39 -10.42
CA ILE A 11 -6.75 6.64 -9.72
C ILE A 11 -6.55 6.50 -8.21
N TYR A 12 -6.99 5.40 -7.61
CA TYR A 12 -6.77 5.14 -6.18
C TYR A 12 -5.29 4.98 -5.85
N ILE A 13 -4.52 4.28 -6.69
CA ILE A 13 -3.07 4.15 -6.54
C ILE A 13 -2.39 5.51 -6.66
N LEU A 14 -2.80 6.35 -7.61
CA LEU A 14 -2.27 7.70 -7.79
C LEU A 14 -2.62 8.63 -6.63
N LEU A 15 -3.86 8.61 -6.15
CA LEU A 15 -4.30 9.37 -4.98
C LEU A 15 -3.60 8.90 -3.71
N PHE A 16 -3.43 7.59 -3.55
CA PHE A 16 -2.68 7.01 -2.45
C PHE A 16 -1.21 7.41 -2.51
N THR A 17 -0.60 7.39 -3.70
CA THR A 17 0.79 7.83 -3.92
C THR A 17 0.94 9.30 -3.59
N TYR A 18 0.01 10.15 -4.04
CA TYR A 18 0.01 11.59 -3.76
C TYR A 18 -0.20 11.91 -2.27
N ALA A 19 -1.11 11.20 -1.61
CA ALA A 19 -1.32 11.30 -0.17
C ALA A 19 -0.09 10.82 0.61
N LEU A 20 0.56 9.75 0.14
CA LEU A 20 1.81 9.25 0.71
C LEU A 20 2.90 10.30 0.58
N THR A 21 3.04 10.96 -0.57
CA THR A 21 4.02 12.04 -0.77
C THR A 21 3.75 13.27 0.10
N ALA A 22 2.49 13.59 0.40
CA ALA A 22 2.15 14.65 1.34
C ALA A 22 2.49 14.29 2.80
N VAL A 23 2.51 12.99 3.12
CA VAL A 23 2.89 12.44 4.43
C VAL A 23 4.42 12.28 4.56
N LEU A 24 5.15 12.13 3.44
CA LEU A 24 6.62 12.10 3.33
C LEU A 24 7.28 13.48 3.59
N GLN A 25 6.82 14.24 4.58
CA GLN A 25 7.67 15.27 5.19
C GLN A 25 8.83 14.59 5.95
N PRO A 26 10.01 15.22 6.06
CA PRO A 26 11.17 14.61 6.72
C PRO A 26 10.83 14.17 8.15
N GLY A 27 10.95 12.87 8.42
CA GLY A 27 10.51 12.18 9.64
C GLY A 27 10.84 10.69 9.60
N ASP A 28 10.37 9.92 10.59
CA ASP A 28 10.66 8.49 10.78
C ASP A 28 10.17 7.62 9.59
N GLU A 29 11.11 7.19 8.74
CA GLU A 29 10.91 6.35 7.54
C GLU A 29 10.12 5.07 7.83
N LEU A 30 10.26 4.52 9.05
CA LEU A 30 9.53 3.34 9.49
C LEU A 30 8.02 3.62 9.55
N ALA A 31 7.62 4.72 10.19
CA ALA A 31 6.23 5.08 10.36
C ALA A 31 5.54 5.32 9.00
N LEU A 32 6.28 5.91 8.06
CA LEU A 32 5.82 6.17 6.69
C LEU A 32 5.51 4.87 5.95
N GLY A 33 6.43 3.90 5.99
CA GLY A 33 6.21 2.59 5.37
C GLY A 33 5.01 1.87 5.98
N VAL A 34 4.88 1.89 7.30
CA VAL A 34 3.77 1.27 8.02
C VAL A 34 2.42 1.89 7.65
N ILE A 35 2.33 3.23 7.63
CA ILE A 35 1.09 3.94 7.24
C ILE A 35 0.74 3.63 5.79
N ALA A 36 1.73 3.66 4.90
CA ALA A 36 1.54 3.33 3.48
C ALA A 36 0.95 1.93 3.31
N GLY A 37 1.58 0.92 3.90
CA GLY A 37 1.10 -0.46 3.86
C GLY A 37 -0.31 -0.59 4.44
N THR A 38 -0.58 0.09 5.56
CA THR A 38 -1.90 0.08 6.21
C THR A 38 -2.99 0.61 5.30
N VAL A 39 -2.78 1.79 4.72
CA VAL A 39 -3.77 2.44 3.85
C VAL A 39 -3.99 1.63 2.56
N LEU A 40 -2.92 1.11 1.94
CA LEU A 40 -3.06 0.23 0.78
C LEU A 40 -3.92 -1.00 1.09
N SER A 41 -3.69 -1.64 2.25
CA SER A 41 -4.48 -2.78 2.73
C SER A 41 -5.96 -2.43 2.88
N LEU A 42 -6.25 -1.28 3.49
CA LEU A 42 -7.61 -0.79 3.69
C LEU A 42 -8.29 -0.46 2.37
N VAL A 43 -7.61 0.23 1.45
CA VAL A 43 -8.17 0.55 0.13
C VAL A 43 -8.54 -0.72 -0.61
N LEU A 44 -7.66 -1.72 -0.65
CA LEU A 44 -7.98 -2.99 -1.33
C LEU A 44 -9.11 -3.76 -0.66
N SER A 45 -9.26 -3.63 0.66
CA SER A 45 -10.29 -4.33 1.43
C SER A 45 -11.66 -3.63 1.40
N TYR A 46 -11.71 -2.32 1.20
CA TYR A 46 -12.96 -1.54 1.33
C TYR A 46 -13.36 -0.74 0.08
N ALA A 47 -12.49 -0.60 -0.93
CA ALA A 47 -12.82 0.18 -2.13
C ALA A 47 -13.93 -0.51 -2.94
N PRO A 48 -15.01 0.22 -3.28
CA PRO A 48 -16.16 -0.34 -3.99
C PRO A 48 -15.75 -0.86 -5.37
N GLY A 49 -16.10 -2.12 -5.66
CA GLY A 49 -15.77 -2.79 -6.92
C GLY A 49 -14.39 -3.47 -6.97
N VAL A 50 -13.46 -3.12 -6.07
CA VAL A 50 -12.16 -3.82 -5.91
C VAL A 50 -12.25 -4.85 -4.79
N ALA A 51 -12.82 -4.44 -3.65
CA ALA A 51 -12.98 -5.28 -2.46
C ALA A 51 -13.56 -6.67 -2.77
N LYS A 52 -14.67 -6.73 -3.52
CA LYS A 52 -15.36 -7.99 -3.83
C LYS A 52 -14.51 -8.99 -4.63
N VAL A 53 -13.63 -8.50 -5.50
CA VAL A 53 -12.71 -9.37 -6.26
C VAL A 53 -11.49 -9.68 -5.43
N TYR A 54 -10.96 -8.70 -4.72
CA TYR A 54 -9.82 -8.89 -3.84
C TYR A 54 -10.14 -9.91 -2.75
N GLU A 55 -11.32 -9.85 -2.11
CA GLU A 55 -11.79 -10.83 -1.13
C GLU A 55 -11.79 -12.27 -1.65
N GLY A 56 -12.18 -12.46 -2.91
CA GLY A 56 -12.22 -13.78 -3.56
C GLY A 56 -10.86 -14.38 -3.90
N LEU A 57 -9.77 -13.62 -3.77
CA LEU A 57 -8.41 -14.12 -4.02
C LEU A 57 -7.91 -14.97 -2.84
N SER A 58 -7.09 -15.98 -3.15
CA SER A 58 -6.36 -16.74 -2.13
C SER A 58 -5.36 -15.82 -1.39
N LYS A 59 -4.91 -16.26 -0.21
CA LYS A 59 -3.98 -15.48 0.61
C LYS A 59 -2.67 -15.21 -0.14
N GLU A 60 -2.16 -16.20 -0.86
CA GLU A 60 -0.93 -16.14 -1.63
C GLU A 60 -1.06 -15.11 -2.77
N VAL A 61 -2.21 -15.08 -3.44
CA VAL A 61 -2.46 -14.13 -4.53
C VAL A 61 -2.61 -12.70 -3.99
N LYS A 62 -3.28 -12.52 -2.84
CA LYS A 62 -3.37 -11.19 -2.17
C LYS A 62 -1.99 -10.65 -1.81
N GLN A 63 -1.10 -11.51 -1.33
CA GLN A 63 0.29 -11.15 -1.01
C GLN A 63 1.07 -10.74 -2.25
N ALA A 64 0.98 -11.51 -3.32
CA ALA A 64 1.61 -11.17 -4.59
C ALA A 64 1.12 -9.81 -5.13
N VAL A 65 -0.19 -9.56 -5.07
CA VAL A 65 -0.80 -8.29 -5.48
C VAL A 65 -0.25 -7.10 -4.67
N ASN A 66 -0.17 -7.23 -3.34
CA ASN A 66 0.39 -6.17 -2.48
C ASN A 66 1.86 -5.88 -2.80
N ILE A 67 2.67 -6.93 -2.98
CA ILE A 67 4.08 -6.78 -3.35
C ILE A 67 4.22 -6.07 -4.70
N SER A 68 3.47 -6.50 -5.72
CA SER A 68 3.52 -5.88 -7.04
C SER A 68 3.07 -4.42 -7.03
N LEU A 69 2.01 -4.10 -6.28
CA LEU A 69 1.53 -2.73 -6.16
C LEU A 69 2.53 -1.82 -5.45
N MET A 70 3.10 -2.27 -4.34
CA MET A 70 4.12 -1.49 -3.63
C MET A 70 5.38 -1.27 -4.47
N ALA A 71 5.84 -2.31 -5.17
CA ALA A 71 6.98 -2.20 -6.08
C ALA A 71 6.70 -1.21 -7.23
N LEU A 72 5.50 -1.25 -7.80
CA LEU A 72 5.09 -0.35 -8.88
C LEU A 72 5.01 1.11 -8.41
N VAL A 73 4.48 1.34 -7.21
CA VAL A 73 4.44 2.68 -6.61
C VAL A 73 5.85 3.20 -6.34
N ALA A 74 6.71 2.41 -5.71
CA ALA A 74 8.10 2.80 -5.44
C ALA A 74 8.89 3.10 -6.71
N ALA A 75 8.74 2.27 -7.76
CA ALA A 75 9.34 2.52 -9.06
C ALA A 75 8.81 3.81 -9.70
N THR A 76 7.51 4.09 -9.58
CA THR A 76 6.91 5.32 -10.10
C THR A 76 7.45 6.56 -9.38
N ILE A 77 7.54 6.51 -8.04
CA ILE A 77 8.14 7.60 -7.25
C ILE A 77 9.58 7.84 -7.69
N PHE A 78 10.39 6.78 -7.79
CA PHE A 78 11.79 6.90 -8.21
C PHE A 78 11.95 7.51 -9.60
N VAL A 79 11.18 7.03 -10.59
CA VAL A 79 11.22 7.56 -11.97
C VAL A 79 10.77 9.01 -12.02
N LEU A 80 9.70 9.38 -11.31
CA LEU A 80 9.20 10.76 -11.28
C LEU A 80 10.18 11.71 -10.59
N SER A 81 10.84 11.27 -9.51
CA SER A 81 11.89 12.03 -8.85
C SER A 81 13.11 12.20 -9.74
N CYS A 82 13.54 11.15 -10.46
CA CYS A 82 14.59 11.24 -11.47
C CYS A 82 14.24 12.17 -12.65
N ALA A 83 12.96 12.32 -12.98
CA ALA A 83 12.47 13.23 -14.01
C ALA A 83 12.25 14.68 -13.51
N ASN A 84 12.60 14.99 -12.25
CA ASN A 84 12.32 16.26 -11.57
C ASN A 84 10.83 16.66 -11.58
N GLN A 85 9.93 15.68 -11.67
CA GLN A 85 8.48 15.89 -11.61
C GLN A 85 7.93 15.78 -10.18
N LEU A 86 8.74 15.25 -9.25
CA LEU A 86 8.33 14.95 -7.88
C LEU A 86 9.48 15.20 -6.90
N ASP A 87 9.33 16.21 -6.04
CA ASP A 87 10.30 16.58 -5.01
C ASP A 87 9.85 16.07 -3.63
N VAL A 88 10.27 14.85 -3.29
CA VAL A 88 9.84 14.11 -2.09
C VAL A 88 11.02 13.55 -1.29
N GLY A 89 12.19 14.18 -1.40
CA GLY A 89 13.40 13.74 -0.69
C GLY A 89 14.05 12.47 -1.23
N VAL A 90 13.54 11.91 -2.34
CA VAL A 90 14.15 10.77 -3.03
C VAL A 90 15.18 11.27 -4.02
N PHE A 91 16.45 10.96 -3.78
CA PHE A 91 17.52 11.27 -4.71
C PHE A 91 17.59 10.25 -5.85
N CYS A 92 17.87 10.71 -7.07
CA CYS A 92 18.14 9.85 -8.22
C CYS A 92 19.55 9.22 -8.14
N THR A 93 19.78 8.47 -7.07
CA THR A 93 21.04 7.82 -6.73
C THR A 93 20.77 6.40 -6.22
N LEU A 94 21.82 5.59 -6.09
CA LEU A 94 21.70 4.26 -5.49
C LEU A 94 21.18 4.33 -4.05
N SER A 95 21.58 5.35 -3.27
CA SER A 95 21.10 5.52 -1.90
C SER A 95 19.59 5.78 -1.87
N GLY A 96 19.07 6.71 -2.68
CA GLY A 96 17.63 6.98 -2.72
C GLY A 96 16.80 5.79 -3.19
N ALA A 97 17.35 4.95 -4.08
CA ALA A 97 16.71 3.69 -4.47
C ALA A 97 16.67 2.67 -3.32
N LEU A 98 17.73 2.60 -2.50
CA LEU A 98 17.78 1.73 -1.32
C LEU A 98 16.83 2.19 -0.22
N ASP A 99 16.72 3.50 0.00
CA ASP A 99 15.79 4.07 0.98
C ASP A 99 14.33 3.75 0.62
N LEU A 100 13.97 3.89 -0.67
CA LEU A 100 12.68 3.46 -1.20
C LEU A 100 12.43 1.95 -1.04
N LEU A 101 13.46 1.13 -1.27
CA LEU A 101 13.36 -0.31 -1.08
C LEU A 101 13.07 -0.66 0.39
N LEU A 102 13.77 -0.03 1.33
CA LEU A 102 13.54 -0.22 2.76
C LEU A 102 12.10 0.20 3.15
N LEU A 103 11.62 1.33 2.63
CA LEU A 103 10.25 1.79 2.82
C LEU A 103 9.23 0.76 2.34
N VAL A 104 9.46 0.15 1.17
CA VAL A 104 8.62 -0.93 0.63
C VAL A 104 8.61 -2.13 1.57
N LEU A 105 9.78 -2.56 2.05
CA LEU A 105 9.87 -3.71 2.96
C LEU A 105 9.12 -3.46 4.26
N TYR A 106 9.21 -2.25 4.84
CA TYR A 106 8.47 -1.90 6.05
C TYR A 106 6.95 -1.91 5.83
N GLY A 107 6.47 -1.37 4.71
CA GLY A 107 5.05 -1.42 4.38
C GLY A 107 4.53 -2.83 4.08
N LEU A 108 5.37 -3.71 3.54
CA LEU A 108 5.07 -5.13 3.37
C LEU A 108 4.94 -5.85 4.72
N ILE A 109 5.83 -5.58 5.67
CA ILE A 109 5.74 -6.15 7.01
C ILE A 109 4.43 -5.70 7.69
N ALA A 110 4.08 -4.42 7.55
CA ALA A 110 2.84 -3.87 8.11
C ALA A 110 1.58 -4.50 7.48
N THR A 111 1.53 -4.64 6.15
CA THR A 111 0.39 -5.27 5.45
C THR A 111 0.16 -6.70 5.91
N GLN A 112 1.23 -7.46 6.12
CA GLN A 112 1.15 -8.86 6.57
C GLN A 112 0.70 -8.97 8.04
N GLY A 113 1.13 -8.03 8.89
CA GLY A 113 0.69 -7.96 10.29
C GLY A 113 -0.80 -7.63 10.44
N ILE A 114 -1.32 -6.71 9.62
CA ILE A 114 -2.73 -6.30 9.66
C ILE A 114 -3.67 -7.45 9.32
N TYR A 115 -3.33 -8.30 8.34
CA TYR A 115 -4.13 -9.48 8.03
C TYR A 115 -4.28 -10.42 9.23
N GLY A 116 -3.20 -10.64 9.98
CA GLY A 116 -3.24 -11.45 11.20
C GLY A 116 -4.11 -10.80 12.29
N ALA A 117 -3.94 -9.51 12.52
CA ALA A 117 -4.70 -8.76 13.53
C ALA A 117 -6.20 -8.72 13.21
N ASN A 118 -6.57 -8.51 11.94
CA ASN A 118 -7.95 -8.37 11.53
C ASN A 118 -8.75 -9.67 11.75
N ASN A 119 -8.15 -10.82 11.45
CA ASN A 119 -8.78 -12.12 11.71
C ASN A 119 -8.95 -12.40 13.21
N TYR A 120 -7.95 -12.07 14.02
CA TYR A 120 -8.03 -12.22 15.48
C TYR A 120 -9.16 -11.36 16.08
N LEU A 121 -9.24 -10.09 15.68
CA LEU A 121 -10.28 -9.16 16.13
C LEU A 121 -11.67 -9.61 15.69
N ALA A 122 -11.84 -10.01 14.44
CA ALA A 122 -13.10 -10.49 13.91
C ALA A 122 -13.62 -11.70 14.70
N GLU A 123 -12.75 -12.65 15.03
CA GLU A 123 -13.14 -13.83 15.82
C GLU A 123 -13.50 -13.46 17.27
N ARG A 124 -12.74 -12.56 17.90
CA ARG A 124 -13.01 -12.09 19.26
C ARG A 124 -14.33 -11.33 19.38
N LEU A 125 -14.63 -10.47 18.41
CA LEU A 125 -15.89 -9.72 18.35
C LEU A 125 -17.07 -10.67 18.11
N ARG A 126 -16.92 -11.66 17.22
CA ARG A 126 -17.96 -12.67 16.97
C ARG A 126 -18.32 -13.43 18.25
N LYS A 127 -17.32 -13.86 19.03
CA LYS A 127 -17.53 -14.54 20.32
C LYS A 127 -18.22 -13.64 21.36
N ARG A 128 -17.97 -12.33 21.33
CA ARG A 128 -18.51 -11.37 22.30
C ARG A 128 -19.95 -10.93 22.00
N PHE A 129 -20.36 -10.93 20.73
CA PHE A 129 -21.72 -10.55 20.30
C PHE A 129 -22.61 -11.75 19.96
N ALA A 130 -22.08 -12.98 19.99
CA ALA A 130 -22.86 -14.21 19.89
C ALA A 130 -23.27 -14.80 21.27
N ALA A 131 -22.93 -14.11 22.36
CA ALA A 131 -23.34 -14.39 23.73
C ALA A 131 -24.32 -13.31 24.20
#